data_AF-A0A3N7GD03-F1
#
_entry.id   AF-A0A3N7GD03-F1
#
_cell.length_a   1.000
_cell.length_b   1.000
_cell.length_c   1.000
_cell.angle_alpha   90.00
_cell.angle_beta   90.00
_cell.angle_gamma   90.00
#
_symmetry.space_group_name_H-M   'P 1'
#
loop_
_entity.id
_entity.type
_entity.pdbx_description
1 polymer ?
#
loop_
_entity_poly.entity_id
_entity_poly.type
_entity_poly.pdbx_seq_one_letter_code
_entity_poly.pdbx_strand_id
1 'polypeptide(L)'
;MEEARKSCLLVNAPLIHRATSQVPFSVLKYAMTLDGKIATTSGHATWISSKKSRNRVFELRGRSDAIIVGGNTVRKDNPRLTARHGGGHTPIRIVMTQTFNLPEEANLWDISDVSTIVVTQRGARRSFQKLLASKGVEVVEFDILNPREVMEYFHDRGYLSILWECGGTLAASAISSGVIHKVFAFVAPKIIGGKNAPSPVGELGMVEMSQALDLIDVCFEQVGPDMLISGFLQPVPDLVPVIPSEDETFAIDPSITPYESRIIFFYKTWDPYGAFSNFSPHPIQMPDGSGAYATWSSVEHYYQAHKFVGVDEPVAKDCVEKIKFAKSPEEAARMGRSMQKQRPDLVRSDWEGLKIDVMYRALKCKFSIYPHLQSMLLSTAGSVLVEASPHDLFWGGGREGEGLNYLGRLLMLIRSEFLGECSSPSEITCEAL
;
A
#
# COMPACT_ATOMS: atom_id res chain seq x y z
N MET A 1 -21.35 -9.49 -18.33
CA MET A 1 -21.26 -8.12 -17.78
C MET A 1 -20.00 -7.95 -16.93
N GLU A 2 -19.72 -8.88 -16.01
CA GLU A 2 -18.56 -8.84 -15.13
C GLU A 2 -17.20 -8.79 -15.85
N GLU A 3 -17.00 -9.60 -16.89
CA GLU A 3 -15.77 -9.57 -17.69
C GLU A 3 -15.57 -8.26 -18.47
N ALA A 4 -16.68 -7.64 -18.92
CA ALA A 4 -16.64 -6.33 -19.56
C ALA A 4 -16.31 -5.22 -18.54
N ARG A 5 -16.85 -5.29 -17.32
CA ARG A 5 -16.50 -4.39 -16.21
C ARG A 5 -15.02 -4.53 -15.86
N LYS A 6 -14.52 -5.76 -15.68
CA LYS A 6 -13.10 -6.03 -15.41
C LYS A 6 -12.20 -5.47 -16.51
N SER A 7 -12.55 -5.70 -17.78
CA SER A 7 -11.81 -5.15 -18.92
C SER A 7 -11.80 -3.62 -18.91
N CYS A 8 -12.93 -2.98 -18.59
CA CYS A 8 -13.05 -1.53 -18.46
C CYS A 8 -12.14 -0.98 -17.34
N LEU A 9 -12.16 -1.60 -16.16
CA LEU A 9 -11.30 -1.24 -15.03
C LEU A 9 -9.82 -1.38 -15.40
N LEU A 10 -9.43 -2.49 -16.03
CA LEU A 10 -8.04 -2.74 -16.42
C LEU A 10 -7.51 -1.74 -17.45
N VAL A 11 -8.35 -1.35 -18.42
CA VAL A 11 -7.97 -0.35 -19.44
C VAL A 11 -7.85 1.04 -18.81
N ASN A 12 -8.71 1.37 -17.86
CA ASN A 12 -8.74 2.67 -17.19
C ASN A 12 -7.93 2.72 -15.88
N ALA A 13 -7.26 1.63 -15.50
CA ALA A 13 -6.49 1.54 -14.25
C ALA A 13 -5.53 2.73 -14.05
N PRO A 14 -4.83 3.25 -15.08
CA PRO A 14 -4.01 4.44 -14.90
C PRO A 14 -4.78 5.67 -14.42
N LEU A 15 -5.95 5.93 -15.00
CA LEU A 15 -6.82 7.05 -14.63
C LEU A 15 -7.41 6.87 -13.23
N ILE A 16 -7.89 5.67 -12.93
CA ILE A 16 -8.51 5.33 -11.66
C ILE A 16 -7.49 5.51 -10.53
N HIS A 17 -6.32 4.86 -10.60
CA HIS A 17 -5.30 4.98 -9.57
C HIS A 17 -4.82 6.41 -9.40
N ARG A 18 -4.65 7.17 -10.50
CA ARG A 18 -4.28 8.58 -10.41
C ARG A 18 -5.32 9.37 -9.61
N ALA A 19 -6.60 9.18 -9.90
CA ALA A 19 -7.69 9.87 -9.21
C ALA A 19 -7.76 9.50 -7.72
N THR A 20 -7.67 8.23 -7.39
CA THR A 20 -7.87 7.74 -6.02
C THR A 20 -6.64 7.89 -5.12
N SER A 21 -5.45 7.72 -5.66
CA SER A 21 -4.21 7.62 -4.88
C SER A 21 -3.36 8.89 -4.93
N GLN A 22 -3.76 9.89 -5.71
CA GLN A 22 -3.04 11.17 -5.90
C GLN A 22 -1.56 10.98 -6.31
N VAL A 23 -1.28 9.86 -7.00
CA VAL A 23 0.02 9.52 -7.58
C VAL A 23 -0.21 8.89 -8.95
N PRO A 24 0.69 9.07 -9.95
CA PRO A 24 0.59 8.38 -11.22
C PRO A 24 0.57 6.86 -11.03
N PHE A 25 -0.17 6.18 -11.89
CA PHE A 25 -0.17 4.73 -11.92
C PHE A 25 1.21 4.20 -12.27
N SER A 26 1.79 3.45 -11.35
CA SER A 26 3.16 2.96 -11.49
C SER A 26 3.21 1.48 -11.77
N VAL A 27 3.97 1.15 -12.81
CA VAL A 27 4.27 -0.22 -13.20
C VAL A 27 5.73 -0.51 -12.86
N LEU A 28 5.98 -1.47 -11.96
CA LEU A 28 7.32 -2.01 -11.73
C LEU A 28 7.60 -3.11 -12.74
N LYS A 29 8.62 -2.91 -13.57
CA LYS A 29 9.10 -3.91 -14.52
C LYS A 29 10.49 -4.37 -14.13
N TYR A 30 10.70 -5.68 -14.11
CA TYR A 30 12.02 -6.28 -14.03
C TYR A 30 12.16 -7.51 -14.92
N ALA A 31 13.41 -7.85 -15.24
CA ALA A 31 13.77 -9.10 -15.89
C ALA A 31 14.73 -9.86 -14.99
N MET A 32 14.46 -11.13 -14.75
CA MET A 32 15.26 -11.97 -13.86
C MET A 32 15.52 -13.34 -14.47
N THR A 33 16.56 -14.01 -13.97
CA THR A 33 16.79 -15.43 -14.17
C THR A 33 15.73 -16.25 -13.40
N LEU A 34 15.61 -17.54 -13.68
CA LEU A 34 14.66 -18.45 -13.03
C LEU A 34 14.85 -18.53 -11.51
N ASP A 35 16.10 -18.37 -11.06
CA ASP A 35 16.50 -18.31 -9.65
C ASP A 35 16.48 -16.89 -9.06
N GLY A 36 15.81 -15.94 -9.73
CA GLY A 36 15.46 -14.64 -9.15
C GLY A 36 16.58 -13.61 -9.13
N LYS A 37 17.50 -13.63 -10.10
CA LYS A 37 18.61 -12.67 -10.18
C LYS A 37 18.51 -11.72 -11.37
N ILE A 38 18.86 -10.45 -11.15
CA ILE A 38 18.83 -9.38 -12.17
C ILE A 38 20.20 -8.99 -12.72
N ALA A 39 21.28 -9.57 -12.19
CA ALA A 39 22.65 -9.46 -12.70
C ALA A 39 23.51 -10.56 -12.07
N THR A 40 24.69 -10.83 -12.64
CA THR A 40 25.72 -11.63 -11.98
C THR A 40 26.28 -10.92 -10.74
N THR A 41 27.10 -11.62 -9.94
CA THR A 41 27.82 -11.03 -8.80
C THR A 41 28.78 -9.90 -9.21
N SER A 42 29.30 -9.90 -10.44
CA SER A 42 30.08 -8.80 -11.00
C SER A 42 29.23 -7.60 -11.44
N GLY A 43 27.89 -7.73 -11.40
CA GLY A 43 26.96 -6.71 -11.87
C GLY A 43 26.68 -6.74 -13.36
N HIS A 44 27.15 -7.75 -14.09
CA HIS A 44 26.85 -7.90 -15.51
C HIS A 44 25.39 -8.36 -15.70
N ALA A 45 24.58 -7.52 -16.34
CA ALA A 45 23.14 -7.70 -16.50
C ALA A 45 22.67 -7.78 -17.98
N THR A 46 23.61 -7.89 -18.91
CA THR A 46 23.31 -7.84 -20.35
C THR A 46 22.48 -9.05 -20.78
N TRP A 47 21.28 -8.76 -21.30
CA TRP A 47 20.38 -9.71 -21.97
C TRP A 47 19.97 -10.94 -21.15
N ILE A 48 19.46 -10.68 -19.94
CA ILE A 48 18.76 -11.71 -19.17
C ILE A 48 17.55 -12.23 -19.95
N SER A 49 16.64 -11.34 -20.32
CA SER A 49 15.46 -11.67 -21.13
C SER A 49 15.75 -11.64 -22.62
N SER A 50 14.98 -12.41 -23.38
CA SER A 50 15.05 -12.58 -24.83
C SER A 50 14.72 -11.30 -25.61
N LYS A 51 15.04 -11.31 -26.91
CA LYS A 51 14.67 -10.21 -27.82
C LYS A 51 13.16 -9.96 -27.86
N LYS A 52 12.34 -11.02 -27.84
CA LYS A 52 10.87 -10.91 -27.82
C LYS A 52 10.37 -10.20 -26.56
N SER A 53 10.89 -10.58 -25.40
CA SER A 53 10.57 -9.90 -24.13
C SER A 53 11.00 -8.44 -24.14
N ARG A 54 12.19 -8.12 -24.68
CA ARG A 54 12.62 -6.72 -24.82
C ARG A 54 11.72 -5.91 -25.76
N ASN A 55 11.12 -6.54 -26.79
CA ASN A 55 10.14 -5.88 -27.63
C ASN A 55 8.87 -5.52 -26.85
N ARG A 56 8.37 -6.43 -26.00
CA ARG A 56 7.23 -6.17 -25.11
C ARG A 56 7.50 -5.01 -24.14
N VAL A 57 8.73 -4.89 -23.66
CA VAL A 57 9.14 -3.74 -22.82
C VAL A 57 9.09 -2.43 -23.60
N PHE A 58 9.44 -2.41 -24.89
CA PHE A 58 9.30 -1.19 -25.69
C PHE A 58 7.83 -0.75 -25.82
N GLU A 59 6.89 -1.69 -25.91
CA GLU A 59 5.46 -1.37 -25.89
C GLU A 59 5.03 -0.79 -24.55
N LEU A 60 5.51 -1.35 -23.42
CA LEU A 60 5.25 -0.79 -22.09
C LEU A 60 5.76 0.65 -21.98
N ARG A 61 6.96 0.94 -22.49
CA ARG A 61 7.50 2.30 -22.54
C ARG A 61 6.62 3.25 -23.34
N GLY A 62 6.11 2.81 -24.49
CA GLY A 62 5.22 3.63 -25.32
C GLY A 62 3.84 3.90 -24.70
N ARG A 63 3.47 3.20 -23.62
CA ARG A 63 2.22 3.37 -22.86
C ARG A 63 2.41 4.11 -21.53
N SER A 64 3.60 4.62 -21.27
CA SER A 64 3.94 5.38 -20.07
C SER A 64 4.35 6.79 -20.45
N ASP A 65 4.03 7.74 -19.59
CA ASP A 65 4.43 9.14 -19.76
C ASP A 65 5.89 9.34 -19.36
N ALA A 66 6.38 8.49 -18.45
CA ALA A 66 7.77 8.51 -18.03
C ALA A 66 8.33 7.13 -17.67
N ILE A 67 9.66 7.03 -17.68
CA ILE A 67 10.41 5.88 -17.18
C ILE A 67 11.35 6.33 -16.06
N ILE A 68 11.26 5.70 -14.89
CA ILE A 68 12.17 5.91 -13.75
C ILE A 68 13.25 4.84 -13.71
N VAL A 69 14.50 5.28 -13.55
CA VAL A 69 15.65 4.44 -13.19
C VAL A 69 16.42 5.05 -12.02
N GLY A 70 17.19 4.21 -11.32
CA GLY A 70 18.11 4.68 -10.28
C GLY A 70 19.49 5.05 -10.85
N GLY A 71 20.24 5.90 -10.16
CA GLY A 71 21.59 6.29 -10.58
C GLY A 71 22.57 5.12 -10.76
N ASN A 72 22.39 4.01 -10.02
CA ASN A 72 23.17 2.78 -10.22
C ASN A 72 22.96 2.18 -11.62
N THR A 73 21.72 2.16 -12.11
CA THR A 73 21.40 1.68 -13.46
C THR A 73 22.09 2.56 -14.51
N VAL A 74 22.11 3.88 -14.31
CA VAL A 74 22.82 4.80 -15.21
C VAL A 74 24.32 4.49 -15.26
N ARG A 75 24.95 4.29 -14.09
CA ARG A 75 26.38 3.99 -13.98
C ARG A 75 26.79 2.65 -14.61
N LYS A 76 25.96 1.62 -14.45
CA LYS A 76 26.29 0.26 -14.87
C LYS A 76 25.87 -0.05 -16.31
N ASP A 77 24.70 0.42 -16.71
CA ASP A 77 24.07 0.00 -17.97
C ASP A 77 24.08 1.09 -19.04
N ASN A 78 24.33 2.36 -18.65
CA ASN A 78 24.28 3.54 -19.51
C ASN A 78 23.08 3.49 -20.51
N PRO A 79 21.84 3.36 -20.02
CA PRO A 79 20.71 3.02 -20.88
C PRO A 79 20.29 4.22 -21.73
N ARG A 80 19.63 3.94 -22.87
CA ARG A 80 18.98 4.99 -23.69
C ARG A 80 17.55 5.30 -23.24
N LEU A 81 16.86 4.29 -22.70
CA LEU A 81 15.46 4.33 -22.25
C LEU A 81 14.46 4.86 -23.31
N THR A 82 14.68 4.54 -24.58
CA THR A 82 13.76 4.90 -25.67
C THR A 82 12.76 3.77 -25.97
N ALA A 83 11.61 4.12 -26.54
CA ALA A 83 10.70 3.19 -27.21
C ALA A 83 11.23 2.94 -28.63
N ARG A 84 11.52 1.68 -29.02
CA ARG A 84 12.24 1.34 -30.27
C ARG A 84 11.35 0.96 -31.46
N HIS A 85 10.17 1.56 -31.61
CA HIS A 85 9.39 1.42 -32.85
C HIS A 85 9.14 2.83 -33.41
N GLY A 86 9.45 3.03 -34.68
CA GLY A 86 9.43 4.35 -35.32
C GLY A 86 8.09 5.06 -35.20
N GLY A 87 8.10 6.28 -34.65
CA GLY A 87 6.91 7.09 -34.38
C GLY A 87 6.16 6.68 -33.11
N GLY A 88 5.47 7.63 -32.49
CA GLY A 88 4.65 7.41 -31.29
C GLY A 88 5.07 8.24 -30.07
N HIS A 89 4.38 8.03 -28.95
CA HIS A 89 4.70 8.69 -27.69
C HIS A 89 6.04 8.19 -27.15
N THR A 90 6.89 9.13 -26.72
CA THR A 90 8.18 8.80 -26.12
C THR A 90 8.19 9.26 -24.66
N PRO A 91 8.33 8.33 -23.70
CA PRO A 91 8.29 8.66 -22.29
C PRO A 91 9.47 9.54 -21.89
N ILE A 92 9.22 10.49 -21.00
CA ILE A 92 10.27 11.28 -20.36
C ILE A 92 11.14 10.36 -19.50
N ARG A 93 12.45 10.61 -19.49
CA ARG A 93 13.42 9.79 -18.76
C ARG A 93 13.69 10.43 -17.40
N ILE A 94 13.41 9.70 -16.31
CA ILE A 94 13.62 10.18 -14.96
C ILE A 94 14.74 9.37 -14.30
N VAL A 95 15.74 10.07 -13.77
CA VAL A 95 16.84 9.47 -13.00
C VAL A 95 16.70 9.88 -11.53
N MET A 96 16.51 8.89 -10.66
CA MET A 96 16.51 9.10 -9.21
C MET A 96 17.90 8.86 -8.63
N THR A 97 18.46 9.87 -7.95
CA THR A 97 19.76 9.75 -7.29
C THR A 97 19.90 10.65 -6.07
N GLN A 98 20.19 10.08 -4.90
CA GLN A 98 20.39 10.87 -3.67
C GLN A 98 21.66 11.73 -3.73
N THR A 99 22.79 11.15 -4.14
CA THR A 99 24.10 11.83 -4.08
C THR A 99 24.49 12.57 -5.36
N PHE A 100 23.68 12.47 -6.41
CA PHE A 100 24.02 12.96 -7.75
C PHE A 100 25.35 12.41 -8.31
N ASN A 101 25.80 11.25 -7.80
CA ASN A 101 26.98 10.55 -8.29
C ASN A 101 26.68 9.88 -9.63
N LEU A 102 26.51 10.67 -10.69
CA LEU A 102 26.23 10.21 -12.04
C LEU A 102 27.47 10.39 -12.93
N PRO A 103 27.62 9.59 -14.00
CA PRO A 103 28.70 9.77 -14.94
C PRO A 103 28.51 11.07 -15.74
N GLU A 104 29.60 11.78 -16.02
CA GLU A 104 29.57 13.05 -16.77
C GLU A 104 29.07 12.88 -18.21
N GLU A 105 29.33 11.69 -18.77
CA GLU A 105 28.86 11.27 -20.08
C GLU A 105 27.96 10.04 -19.95
N ALA A 106 26.72 10.17 -20.41
CA ALA A 106 25.73 9.11 -20.47
C ALA A 106 24.77 9.36 -21.62
N ASN A 107 24.22 8.27 -22.18
CA ASN A 107 23.19 8.33 -23.22
C ASN A 107 21.93 9.11 -22.79
N LEU A 108 21.69 9.24 -21.48
CA LEU A 108 20.56 9.99 -20.93
C LEU A 108 20.74 11.51 -20.96
N TRP A 109 21.97 12.00 -21.13
CA TRP A 109 22.26 13.44 -21.21
C TRP A 109 22.13 13.99 -22.63
N ASP A 110 22.05 13.10 -23.62
CA ASP A 110 21.64 13.46 -24.97
C ASP A 110 20.12 13.62 -25.02
N ILE A 111 19.67 14.88 -25.03
CA ILE A 111 18.25 15.28 -25.02
C ILE A 111 17.69 15.57 -26.42
N SER A 112 18.45 15.28 -27.48
CA SER A 112 18.03 15.55 -28.86
C SER A 112 16.71 14.85 -29.23
N ASP A 113 16.56 13.60 -28.79
CA ASP A 113 15.37 12.79 -29.06
C ASP A 113 14.32 12.85 -27.93
N VAL A 114 14.76 12.88 -26.67
CA VAL A 114 13.89 12.68 -25.48
C VAL A 114 14.34 13.53 -24.31
N SER A 115 13.42 14.18 -23.61
CA SER A 115 13.76 14.94 -22.41
C SER A 115 14.20 14.04 -21.25
N THR A 116 15.08 14.56 -20.39
CA THR A 116 15.55 13.88 -19.18
C THR A 116 15.38 14.79 -17.97
N ILE A 117 14.86 14.22 -16.89
CA ILE A 117 14.74 14.85 -15.57
C ILE A 117 15.59 14.05 -14.58
N VAL A 118 16.42 14.73 -13.81
CA VAL A 118 17.15 14.14 -12.69
C VAL A 118 16.56 14.65 -11.39
N VAL A 119 16.00 13.76 -10.58
CA VAL A 119 15.51 14.10 -9.24
C VAL A 119 16.56 13.70 -8.21
N THR A 120 16.85 14.63 -7.30
CA THR A 120 17.94 14.46 -6.34
C THR A 120 17.66 15.07 -4.98
N GLN A 121 18.49 14.73 -3.99
CA GLN A 121 18.40 15.32 -2.68
C GLN A 121 19.07 16.69 -2.66
N ARG A 122 18.47 17.65 -1.97
CA ARG A 122 18.94 19.03 -1.88
C ARG A 122 20.40 19.09 -1.46
N GLY A 123 21.19 19.86 -2.22
CA GLY A 123 22.62 20.07 -1.95
C GLY A 123 23.56 19.05 -2.59
N ALA A 124 23.04 18.05 -3.31
CA ALA A 124 23.86 17.03 -3.95
C ALA A 124 24.65 17.58 -5.16
N ARG A 125 25.99 17.68 -5.06
CA ARG A 125 26.93 18.00 -6.16
C ARG A 125 26.48 19.12 -7.11
N ARG A 126 26.15 20.30 -6.56
CA ARG A 126 25.60 21.46 -7.30
C ARG A 126 26.36 21.87 -8.57
N SER A 127 27.68 21.74 -8.61
CA SER A 127 28.46 22.05 -9.81
C SER A 127 28.09 21.14 -10.99
N PHE A 128 27.85 19.85 -10.72
CA PHE A 128 27.47 18.90 -11.74
C PHE A 128 25.99 19.01 -12.13
N GLN A 129 25.11 19.38 -11.19
CA GLN A 129 23.74 19.77 -11.52
C GLN A 129 23.70 20.91 -12.55
N LYS A 130 24.52 21.96 -12.36
CA LYS A 130 24.63 23.08 -13.31
C LYS A 130 25.12 22.64 -14.69
N LEU A 131 26.05 21.69 -14.75
CA LEU A 131 26.53 21.12 -16.01
C LEU A 131 25.43 20.36 -16.76
N LEU A 132 24.64 19.55 -16.06
CA LEU A 132 23.52 18.84 -16.69
C LEU A 132 22.42 19.83 -17.12
N ALA A 133 22.13 20.84 -16.31
CA ALA A 133 21.20 21.91 -16.67
C ALA A 133 21.67 22.68 -17.91
N SER A 134 22.98 22.95 -18.08
CA SER A 134 23.51 23.58 -19.29
C SER A 134 23.42 22.69 -20.53
N LYS A 135 23.33 21.36 -20.36
CA LYS A 135 22.99 20.39 -21.42
C LYS A 135 21.48 20.29 -21.67
N GLY A 136 20.64 21.06 -20.96
CA GLY A 136 19.18 21.07 -21.07
C GLY A 136 18.46 19.97 -20.27
N VAL A 137 19.19 19.25 -19.41
CA VAL A 137 18.59 18.26 -18.50
C VAL A 137 17.94 18.99 -17.33
N GLU A 138 16.68 18.71 -17.06
CA GLU A 138 15.98 19.28 -15.91
C GLU A 138 16.49 18.64 -14.61
N VAL A 139 16.80 19.44 -13.59
CA VAL A 139 17.23 18.95 -12.26
C VAL A 139 16.26 19.44 -11.21
N VAL A 140 15.67 18.52 -10.45
CA VAL A 140 14.69 18.81 -9.39
C VAL A 140 15.24 18.35 -8.06
N GLU A 141 15.30 19.24 -7.08
CA GLU A 141 15.78 18.94 -5.72
C GLU A 141 14.61 18.69 -4.76
N PHE A 142 14.73 17.64 -3.95
CA PHE A 142 13.85 17.30 -2.84
C PHE A 142 14.62 17.40 -1.52
N ASP A 143 13.98 17.85 -0.43
CA ASP A 143 14.65 17.91 0.88
C ASP A 143 15.03 16.50 1.38
N ILE A 144 14.10 15.55 1.26
CA ILE A 144 14.34 14.13 1.49
C ILE A 144 13.85 13.35 0.27
N LEU A 145 14.79 12.88 -0.56
CA LEU A 145 14.42 12.15 -1.77
C LEU A 145 13.82 10.78 -1.41
N ASN A 146 12.51 10.65 -1.58
CA ASN A 146 11.77 9.40 -1.44
C ASN A 146 10.80 9.19 -2.62
N PRO A 147 10.41 7.94 -2.94
CA PRO A 147 9.56 7.67 -4.09
C PRO A 147 8.18 8.32 -4.03
N ARG A 148 7.57 8.47 -2.83
CA ARG A 148 6.23 9.04 -2.69
C ARG A 148 6.19 10.51 -3.09
N GLU A 149 7.06 11.34 -2.53
CA GLU A 149 7.16 12.76 -2.89
C GLU A 149 7.46 12.96 -4.38
N VAL A 150 8.33 12.11 -4.95
CA VAL A 150 8.64 12.15 -6.38
C VAL A 150 7.39 11.85 -7.22
N MET A 151 6.60 10.86 -6.82
CA MET A 151 5.37 10.52 -7.55
C MET A 151 4.27 11.58 -7.38
N GLU A 152 4.13 12.20 -6.21
CA GLU A 152 3.22 13.34 -5.97
C GLU A 152 3.63 14.54 -6.84
N TYR A 153 4.92 14.84 -6.93
CA TYR A 153 5.43 15.86 -7.84
C TYR A 153 5.05 15.60 -9.31
N PHE A 154 5.15 14.35 -9.76
CA PHE A 154 4.75 13.99 -11.14
C PHE A 154 3.22 13.91 -11.30
N HIS A 155 2.46 13.59 -10.25
CA HIS A 155 1.00 13.71 -10.26
C HIS A 155 0.58 15.15 -10.61
N ASP A 156 1.15 16.12 -9.90
CA ASP A 156 0.82 17.54 -10.04
C ASP A 156 1.25 18.11 -11.40
N ARG A 157 2.29 17.53 -12.00
CA ARG A 157 2.70 17.81 -13.38
C ARG A 157 1.83 17.13 -14.45
N GLY A 158 0.78 16.42 -14.04
CA GLY A 158 -0.20 15.80 -14.95
C GLY A 158 0.19 14.44 -15.49
N TYR A 159 1.21 13.77 -14.95
CA TYR A 159 1.58 12.43 -15.39
C TYR A 159 0.51 11.43 -14.95
N LEU A 160 0.19 10.50 -15.86
CA LEU A 160 -0.83 9.47 -15.67
C LEU A 160 -0.21 8.12 -15.33
N SER A 161 0.85 7.74 -16.04
CA SER A 161 1.46 6.41 -15.95
C SER A 161 2.99 6.49 -15.97
N ILE A 162 3.65 5.83 -15.02
CA ILE A 162 5.11 5.79 -14.91
C ILE A 162 5.62 4.36 -14.84
N LEU A 163 6.60 4.05 -15.69
CA LEU A 163 7.28 2.75 -15.71
C LEU A 163 8.55 2.79 -14.87
N TRP A 164 8.70 1.87 -13.93
CA TRP A 164 9.88 1.71 -13.11
C TRP A 164 10.75 0.58 -13.68
N GLU A 165 11.92 0.94 -14.22
CA GLU A 165 12.94 -0.01 -14.70
C GLU A 165 14.21 0.10 -13.83
N CYS A 166 14.04 -0.03 -12.52
CA CYS A 166 15.08 0.24 -11.54
C CYS A 166 15.67 -1.03 -10.89
N GLY A 167 16.79 -0.87 -10.20
CA GLY A 167 17.40 -1.95 -9.42
C GLY A 167 16.67 -2.21 -8.09
N GLY A 168 16.96 -3.36 -7.47
CA GLY A 168 16.22 -3.88 -6.32
C GLY A 168 16.07 -2.94 -5.13
N THR A 169 17.09 -2.14 -4.80
CA THR A 169 16.99 -1.16 -3.69
C THR A 169 15.93 -0.09 -3.94
N LEU A 170 15.88 0.47 -5.15
CA LEU A 170 14.88 1.49 -5.49
C LEU A 170 13.50 0.85 -5.66
N ALA A 171 13.43 -0.35 -6.23
CA ALA A 171 12.18 -1.11 -6.35
C ALA A 171 11.57 -1.39 -4.97
N ALA A 172 12.38 -1.86 -4.00
CA ALA A 172 11.93 -2.09 -2.63
C ALA A 172 11.41 -0.80 -1.98
N SER A 173 12.17 0.30 -2.09
CA SER A 173 11.74 1.60 -1.56
C SER A 173 10.42 2.10 -2.20
N ALA A 174 10.23 1.89 -3.51
CA ALA A 174 9.01 2.26 -4.22
C ALA A 174 7.81 1.39 -3.81
N ILE A 175 8.03 0.09 -3.58
CA ILE A 175 6.99 -0.81 -3.05
C ILE A 175 6.62 -0.39 -1.63
N SER A 176 7.60 -0.20 -0.74
CA SER A 176 7.37 0.18 0.66
C SER A 176 6.67 1.53 0.84
N SER A 177 6.79 2.44 -0.14
CA SER A 177 6.10 3.74 -0.13
C SER A 177 4.69 3.70 -0.73
N GLY A 178 4.22 2.52 -1.15
CA GLY A 178 2.88 2.31 -1.70
C GLY A 178 2.65 3.03 -3.02
N VAL A 179 3.71 3.25 -3.82
CA VAL A 179 3.56 3.90 -5.14
C VAL A 179 3.53 2.91 -6.30
N ILE A 180 3.99 1.66 -6.11
CA ILE A 180 3.91 0.62 -7.16
C ILE A 180 2.54 -0.05 -7.11
N HIS A 181 1.86 -0.07 -8.26
CA HIS A 181 0.50 -0.61 -8.37
C HIS A 181 0.49 -1.95 -9.10
N LYS A 182 1.29 -2.08 -10.16
CA LYS A 182 1.35 -3.27 -11.01
C LYS A 182 2.78 -3.74 -11.23
N VAL A 183 2.96 -5.06 -11.31
CA VAL A 183 4.25 -5.70 -11.58
C VAL A 183 4.22 -6.40 -12.92
N PHE A 184 5.31 -6.26 -13.70
CA PHE A 184 5.63 -7.06 -14.88
C PHE A 184 7.00 -7.72 -14.69
N ALA A 185 7.00 -9.01 -14.42
CA ALA A 185 8.18 -9.82 -14.17
C ALA A 185 8.49 -10.72 -15.36
N PHE A 186 9.58 -10.45 -16.08
CA PHE A 186 10.07 -11.32 -17.13
C PHE A 186 11.06 -12.33 -16.55
N VAL A 187 10.71 -13.62 -16.55
CA VAL A 187 11.51 -14.73 -16.02
C VAL A 187 12.16 -15.49 -17.16
N ALA A 188 13.47 -15.37 -17.29
CA ALA A 188 14.25 -16.06 -18.30
C ALA A 188 14.63 -17.48 -17.81
N PRO A 189 14.70 -18.48 -18.70
CA PRO A 189 15.12 -19.85 -18.36
C PRO A 189 16.65 -19.91 -18.23
N LYS A 190 17.18 -19.20 -17.23
CA LYS A 190 18.59 -19.08 -16.89
C LYS A 190 18.75 -19.25 -15.38
N ILE A 191 19.88 -19.78 -14.94
CA ILE A 191 20.23 -19.90 -13.52
C ILE A 191 21.67 -19.39 -13.38
N ILE A 192 21.93 -18.54 -12.38
CA ILE A 192 23.28 -18.00 -12.15
C ILE A 192 23.76 -18.15 -10.71
N GLY A 193 22.85 -18.28 -9.75
CA GLY A 193 23.12 -18.37 -8.33
C GLY A 193 23.75 -17.09 -7.77
N GLY A 194 24.55 -17.28 -6.72
CA GLY A 194 25.31 -16.20 -6.08
C GLY A 194 24.55 -15.51 -4.96
N LYS A 195 25.07 -15.66 -3.74
CA LYS A 195 24.55 -14.99 -2.53
C LYS A 195 24.46 -13.46 -2.72
N ASN A 196 25.48 -12.89 -3.37
CA ASN A 196 25.61 -11.45 -3.58
C ASN A 196 25.10 -10.99 -4.96
N ALA A 197 24.52 -11.90 -5.77
CA ALA A 197 23.89 -11.51 -7.01
C ALA A 197 22.57 -10.78 -6.72
N PRO A 198 22.33 -9.60 -7.30
CA PRO A 198 21.17 -8.77 -6.98
C PRO A 198 19.86 -9.43 -7.39
N SER A 199 18.84 -9.23 -6.57
CA SER A 199 17.44 -9.61 -6.81
C SER A 199 16.62 -8.42 -7.37
N PRO A 200 15.44 -8.69 -7.96
CA PRO A 200 14.56 -7.64 -8.49
C PRO A 200 14.02 -6.67 -7.45
N VAL A 201 13.82 -7.14 -6.22
CA VAL A 201 13.37 -6.38 -5.07
C VAL A 201 14.38 -6.60 -3.96
N GLY A 202 14.85 -5.51 -3.37
CA GLY A 202 15.74 -5.53 -2.21
C GLY A 202 14.98 -5.78 -0.92
N GLU A 203 15.55 -5.33 0.19
CA GLU A 203 14.98 -5.53 1.52
C GLU A 203 13.66 -4.76 1.71
N LEU A 204 12.58 -5.49 1.98
CA LEU A 204 11.28 -4.93 2.39
C LEU A 204 11.06 -4.99 3.91
N GLY A 205 11.99 -5.59 4.67
CA GLY A 205 11.88 -5.74 6.13
C GLY A 205 10.93 -6.86 6.59
N MET A 206 10.46 -7.71 5.68
CA MET A 206 9.60 -8.85 5.99
C MET A 206 10.45 -10.01 6.53
N VAL A 207 10.03 -10.56 7.67
CA VAL A 207 10.74 -11.66 8.38
C VAL A 207 9.94 -12.96 8.38
N GLU A 208 8.63 -12.91 8.13
CA GLU A 208 7.74 -14.07 8.05
C GLU A 208 7.02 -14.13 6.69
N MET A 209 6.74 -15.35 6.20
CA MET A 209 6.05 -15.55 4.92
C MET A 209 4.62 -15.00 4.90
N SER A 210 3.97 -14.88 6.06
CA SER A 210 2.66 -14.24 6.23
C SER A 210 2.66 -12.75 5.85
N GLN A 211 3.84 -12.12 5.81
CA GLN A 211 4.02 -10.71 5.46
C GLN A 211 4.30 -10.51 3.97
N ALA A 212 4.51 -11.60 3.20
CA ALA A 212 4.80 -11.52 1.78
C ALA A 212 3.66 -10.83 1.02
N LEU A 213 4.02 -10.08 -0.02
CA LEU A 213 3.06 -9.40 -0.88
C LEU A 213 2.57 -10.38 -1.95
N ASP A 214 1.28 -10.67 -1.94
CA ASP A 214 0.63 -11.42 -3.00
C ASP A 214 0.33 -10.50 -4.19
N LEU A 215 0.59 -11.00 -5.40
CA LEU A 215 0.04 -10.39 -6.60
C LEU A 215 -1.39 -10.86 -6.79
N ILE A 216 -2.26 -9.94 -7.20
CA ILE A 216 -3.65 -10.23 -7.59
C ILE A 216 -3.80 -10.10 -9.11
N ASP A 217 -4.87 -10.69 -9.64
CA ASP A 217 -5.15 -10.73 -11.08
C ASP A 217 -3.93 -11.19 -11.90
N VAL A 218 -3.31 -12.26 -11.41
CA VAL A 218 -2.05 -12.74 -11.96
C VAL A 218 -2.29 -13.36 -13.33
N CYS A 219 -1.56 -12.85 -14.32
CA CYS A 219 -1.50 -13.37 -15.68
C CYS A 219 -0.12 -13.95 -15.94
N PHE A 220 -0.11 -15.16 -16.53
CA PHE A 220 1.09 -15.87 -16.96
C PHE A 220 1.07 -15.98 -18.48
N GLU A 221 2.10 -15.44 -19.13
CA GLU A 221 2.19 -15.38 -20.59
C GLU A 221 3.58 -15.85 -21.04
N GLN A 222 3.64 -16.82 -21.96
CA GLN A 222 4.91 -17.23 -22.56
C GLN A 222 5.34 -16.22 -23.64
N VAL A 223 6.50 -15.57 -23.45
CA VAL A 223 7.05 -14.59 -24.39
C VAL A 223 8.36 -15.10 -24.96
N GLY A 224 8.26 -15.87 -26.05
CA GLY A 224 9.42 -16.57 -26.59
C GLY A 224 9.92 -17.63 -25.60
N PRO A 225 11.22 -17.63 -25.22
CA PRO A 225 11.74 -18.56 -24.23
C PRO A 225 11.47 -18.12 -22.78
N ASP A 226 11.03 -16.87 -22.55
CA ASP A 226 10.81 -16.33 -21.20
C ASP A 226 9.34 -16.51 -20.78
N MET A 227 9.08 -16.45 -19.48
CA MET A 227 7.74 -16.33 -18.90
C MET A 227 7.51 -14.91 -18.40
N LEU A 228 6.43 -14.27 -18.85
CA LEU A 228 5.95 -13.02 -18.27
C LEU A 228 4.91 -13.34 -17.20
N ILE A 229 5.19 -12.90 -15.97
CA ILE A 229 4.23 -12.91 -14.86
C ILE A 229 3.84 -11.47 -14.61
N SER A 230 2.55 -11.16 -14.59
CA SER A 230 2.06 -9.81 -14.29
C SER A 230 0.87 -9.85 -13.35
N GLY A 231 0.71 -8.83 -12.52
CA GLY A 231 -0.37 -8.74 -11.54
C GLY A 231 -0.29 -7.43 -10.77
N PHE A 232 -1.33 -7.10 -10.00
CA PHE A 232 -1.36 -5.91 -9.17
C PHE A 232 -0.93 -6.21 -7.73
N LEU A 233 -0.38 -5.23 -7.02
CA LEU A 233 -0.07 -5.34 -5.59
C LEU A 233 -1.29 -5.01 -4.70
N GLN A 234 -2.25 -4.27 -5.25
CA GLN A 234 -3.51 -3.91 -4.62
C GLN A 234 -4.62 -3.94 -5.69
N PRO A 235 -5.88 -4.21 -5.31
CA PRO A 235 -7.03 -4.10 -6.21
C PRO A 235 -7.01 -2.77 -6.95
N VAL A 236 -7.40 -2.78 -8.23
CA VAL A 236 -7.72 -1.52 -8.91
C VAL A 236 -8.89 -0.93 -8.12
N PRO A 237 -8.74 0.28 -7.54
CA PRO A 237 -9.78 0.85 -6.71
C PRO A 237 -11.09 0.88 -7.48
N ASP A 238 -12.12 0.26 -6.93
CA ASP A 238 -13.45 0.43 -7.51
C ASP A 238 -13.89 1.86 -7.21
N LEU A 239 -14.22 2.63 -8.26
CA LEU A 239 -14.77 3.99 -8.08
C LEU A 239 -16.17 3.94 -7.46
N VAL A 240 -16.77 2.76 -7.38
CA VAL A 240 -17.95 2.49 -6.59
C VAL A 240 -17.50 1.60 -5.44
N PRO A 241 -17.16 2.15 -4.27
CA PRO A 241 -17.06 1.31 -3.09
C PRO A 241 -18.42 0.64 -2.92
N VAL A 242 -18.46 -0.57 -2.35
CA VAL A 242 -19.64 -0.93 -1.56
C VAL A 242 -19.54 -0.08 -0.31
N ILE A 243 -19.92 1.19 -0.48
CA ILE A 243 -20.23 2.08 0.61
C ILE A 243 -21.44 1.41 1.31
N PRO A 244 -21.58 1.49 2.65
CA PRO A 244 -22.91 1.51 3.23
C PRO A 244 -23.88 2.26 2.32
N SER A 245 -25.15 1.86 2.25
CA SER A 245 -26.12 2.60 1.42
C SER A 245 -26.01 4.12 1.70
N GLU A 246 -26.29 4.95 0.69
CA GLU A 246 -26.15 6.41 0.79
C GLU A 246 -26.84 6.96 2.05
N ASP A 247 -27.96 6.35 2.43
CA ASP A 247 -28.71 6.64 3.66
C ASP A 247 -27.98 6.19 4.94
N GLU A 248 -27.34 5.01 4.95
CA GLU A 248 -26.58 4.50 6.10
C GLU A 248 -25.36 5.37 6.42
N THR A 249 -24.61 5.81 5.40
CA THR A 249 -23.37 6.57 5.64
C THR A 249 -23.66 7.97 6.16
N PHE A 250 -24.66 8.64 5.59
CA PHE A 250 -25.10 9.95 6.06
C PHE A 250 -25.73 9.87 7.46
N ALA A 251 -26.46 8.80 7.76
CA ALA A 251 -27.00 8.56 9.11
C ALA A 251 -25.90 8.37 10.17
N ILE A 252 -24.74 7.82 9.79
CA ILE A 252 -23.59 7.61 10.69
C ILE A 252 -22.75 8.88 10.87
N ASP A 253 -22.49 9.64 9.80
CA ASP A 253 -21.71 10.87 9.83
C ASP A 253 -22.28 11.93 8.87
N PRO A 254 -22.97 12.97 9.39
CA PRO A 254 -23.58 14.03 8.59
C PRO A 254 -22.60 14.87 7.77
N SER A 255 -21.29 14.83 8.07
CA SER A 255 -20.28 15.55 7.30
C SER A 255 -20.00 14.92 5.92
N ILE A 256 -20.45 13.67 5.70
CA ILE A 256 -20.24 12.93 4.45
C ILE A 256 -21.32 13.31 3.43
N THR A 257 -20.90 13.89 2.30
CA THR A 257 -21.80 14.27 1.20
C THR A 257 -21.69 13.28 0.03
N PRO A 258 -22.81 12.74 -0.51
CA PRO A 258 -22.80 11.62 -1.46
C PRO A 258 -21.97 11.79 -2.73
N TYR A 259 -21.76 13.02 -3.20
CA TYR A 259 -21.14 13.30 -4.51
C TYR A 259 -19.72 13.88 -4.45
N GLU A 260 -19.21 14.21 -3.26
CA GLU A 260 -17.89 14.86 -3.09
C GLU A 260 -16.95 14.12 -2.12
N SER A 261 -17.46 13.08 -1.43
CA SER A 261 -16.69 12.40 -0.39
C SER A 261 -15.56 11.53 -0.95
N ARG A 262 -14.34 11.83 -0.50
CA ARG A 262 -13.14 11.03 -0.77
C ARG A 262 -13.18 9.74 0.06
N ILE A 263 -12.59 8.67 -0.46
CA ILE A 263 -12.42 7.41 0.30
C ILE A 263 -10.98 7.36 0.83
N ILE A 264 -10.85 7.10 2.12
CA ILE A 264 -9.57 6.92 2.80
C ILE A 264 -9.46 5.45 3.22
N PHE A 265 -8.54 4.75 2.58
CA PHE A 265 -8.19 3.39 2.93
C PHE A 265 -7.14 3.35 4.04
N PHE A 266 -7.29 2.45 4.99
CA PHE A 266 -6.30 2.15 6.02
C PHE A 266 -6.24 0.64 6.24
N TYR A 267 -5.04 0.09 6.47
CA TYR A 267 -4.93 -1.34 6.80
C TYR A 267 -3.70 -1.64 7.66
N LYS A 268 -2.52 -1.27 7.18
CA LYS A 268 -1.25 -1.58 7.85
C LYS A 268 -0.84 -0.45 8.78
N THR A 269 -0.15 -0.81 9.85
CA THR A 269 0.23 0.14 10.92
C THR A 269 1.23 1.20 10.47
N TRP A 270 1.93 0.99 9.35
CA TRP A 270 2.86 1.93 8.75
C TRP A 270 2.25 2.83 7.67
N ASP A 271 0.95 2.65 7.35
CA ASP A 271 0.25 3.51 6.40
C ASP A 271 0.05 4.92 7.00
N PRO A 272 -0.21 5.97 6.19
CA PRO A 272 -0.49 7.32 6.70
C PRO A 272 -1.61 7.38 7.76
N TYR A 273 -2.60 6.51 7.61
CA TYR A 273 -3.72 6.30 8.55
C TYR A 273 -3.60 4.97 9.29
N GLY A 274 -2.41 4.38 9.37
CA GLY A 274 -2.16 3.08 10.00
C GLY A 274 -2.51 3.05 11.49
N ALA A 275 -2.55 4.21 12.13
CA ALA A 275 -3.05 4.37 13.49
C ALA A 275 -4.56 4.11 13.62
N PHE A 276 -5.33 4.00 12.54
CA PHE A 276 -6.73 3.60 12.59
C PHE A 276 -6.90 2.09 12.79
N SER A 277 -5.90 1.30 12.42
CA SER A 277 -5.90 -0.15 12.63
C SER A 277 -5.94 -0.53 14.11
N ASN A 278 -6.65 -1.62 14.43
CA ASN A 278 -6.66 -2.22 15.77
C ASN A 278 -5.30 -2.79 16.19
N PHE A 279 -4.43 -3.03 15.19
CA PHE A 279 -3.06 -3.51 15.35
C PHE A 279 -2.08 -2.37 15.66
N SER A 280 -2.51 -1.11 15.65
CA SER A 280 -1.63 0.00 16.00
C SER A 280 -1.16 -0.13 17.47
N PRO A 281 0.13 0.13 17.79
CA PRO A 281 0.70 -0.04 19.13
C PRO A 281 0.34 1.14 20.05
N HIS A 282 -0.95 1.34 20.28
CA HIS A 282 -1.50 2.40 21.13
C HIS A 282 -2.21 1.76 22.33
N PRO A 283 -1.57 1.72 23.51
CA PRO A 283 -2.20 1.17 24.70
C PRO A 283 -3.48 1.90 25.09
N ILE A 284 -4.47 1.18 25.58
CA ILE A 284 -5.75 1.72 26.05
C ILE A 284 -6.00 1.36 27.51
N GLN A 285 -6.72 2.23 28.23
CA GLN A 285 -7.12 2.02 29.61
C GLN A 285 -8.63 1.81 29.67
N MET A 286 -9.06 0.62 30.06
CA MET A 286 -10.46 0.22 30.06
C MET A 286 -10.89 -0.14 31.48
N PRO A 287 -12.11 0.22 31.91
CA PRO A 287 -12.61 -0.20 33.22
C PRO A 287 -12.70 -1.72 33.29
N ASP A 288 -12.30 -2.30 34.41
CA ASP A 288 -12.54 -3.69 34.75
C ASP A 288 -13.89 -3.84 35.48
N GLY A 289 -14.37 -5.09 35.60
CA GLY A 289 -15.63 -5.39 36.26
C GLY A 289 -15.68 -5.05 37.76
N SER A 290 -14.58 -4.57 38.34
CA SER A 290 -14.48 -4.10 39.74
C SER A 290 -14.52 -2.57 39.88
N GLY A 291 -14.53 -1.84 38.75
CA GLY A 291 -14.50 -0.38 38.72
C GLY A 291 -13.09 0.23 38.73
N ALA A 292 -12.04 -0.59 38.72
CA ALA A 292 -10.66 -0.16 38.49
C ALA A 292 -10.36 -0.13 36.98
N TYR A 293 -9.18 0.38 36.58
CA TYR A 293 -8.79 0.42 35.16
C TYR A 293 -7.70 -0.61 34.86
N ALA A 294 -7.90 -1.37 33.80
CA ALA A 294 -6.92 -2.28 33.22
C ALA A 294 -6.30 -1.70 31.95
N THR A 295 -4.98 -1.74 31.87
CA THR A 295 -4.22 -1.35 30.67
C THR A 295 -4.12 -2.53 29.70
N TRP A 296 -4.37 -2.26 28.42
CA TRP A 296 -4.24 -3.20 27.31
C TRP A 296 -3.26 -2.64 26.29
N SER A 297 -2.33 -3.46 25.79
CA SER A 297 -1.25 -3.02 24.89
C SER A 297 -1.75 -2.52 23.53
N SER A 298 -2.93 -2.95 23.09
CA SER A 298 -3.64 -2.39 21.92
C SER A 298 -5.14 -2.70 21.97
N VAL A 299 -5.90 -2.11 21.05
CA VAL A 299 -7.32 -2.44 20.81
C VAL A 299 -7.49 -3.93 20.49
N GLU A 300 -6.59 -4.52 19.69
CA GLU A 300 -6.63 -5.95 19.36
C GLU A 300 -6.49 -6.85 20.61
N HIS A 301 -5.63 -6.49 21.57
CA HIS A 301 -5.49 -7.25 22.83
C HIS A 301 -6.80 -7.26 23.61
N TYR A 302 -7.41 -6.08 23.77
CA TYR A 302 -8.68 -5.92 24.44
C TYR A 302 -9.78 -6.74 23.75
N TYR A 303 -9.93 -6.57 22.44
CA TYR A 303 -10.97 -7.22 21.64
C TYR A 303 -10.88 -8.75 21.68
N GLN A 304 -9.68 -9.32 21.51
CA GLN A 304 -9.48 -10.77 21.51
C GLN A 304 -9.71 -11.39 22.89
N ALA A 305 -9.32 -10.71 23.97
CA ALA A 305 -9.55 -11.18 25.32
C ALA A 305 -11.05 -11.17 25.70
N HIS A 306 -11.80 -10.15 25.25
CA HIS A 306 -13.21 -9.99 25.60
C HIS A 306 -14.15 -11.05 25.03
N LYS A 307 -13.66 -11.92 24.14
CA LYS A 307 -14.34 -13.15 23.72
C LYS A 307 -14.54 -14.14 24.88
N PHE A 308 -13.65 -14.11 25.87
CA PHE A 308 -13.57 -15.10 26.95
C PHE A 308 -13.88 -14.51 28.33
N VAL A 309 -13.98 -13.17 28.44
CA VAL A 309 -14.32 -12.48 29.68
C VAL A 309 -15.73 -12.86 30.13
N GLY A 310 -15.88 -13.23 31.41
CA GLY A 310 -17.16 -13.63 32.01
C GLY A 310 -17.46 -15.12 31.95
N VAL A 311 -16.64 -15.92 31.26
CA VAL A 311 -16.79 -17.38 31.22
C VAL A 311 -16.17 -17.99 32.48
N ASP A 312 -16.96 -18.73 33.25
CA ASP A 312 -16.53 -19.32 34.53
C ASP A 312 -15.77 -20.64 34.35
N GLU A 313 -14.74 -20.62 33.51
CA GLU A 313 -13.85 -21.73 33.26
C GLU A 313 -12.39 -21.28 33.48
N PRO A 314 -11.56 -22.03 34.25
CA PRO A 314 -10.17 -21.66 34.50
C PRO A 314 -9.35 -21.46 33.23
N VAL A 315 -9.64 -22.26 32.19
CA VAL A 315 -8.97 -22.18 30.88
C VAL A 315 -9.28 -20.86 30.17
N ALA A 316 -10.52 -20.36 30.27
CA ALA A 316 -10.91 -19.08 29.69
C ALA A 316 -10.21 -17.92 30.40
N LYS A 317 -10.14 -17.96 31.74
CA LYS A 317 -9.44 -16.95 32.56
C LYS A 317 -7.93 -16.89 32.25
N ASP A 318 -7.28 -18.05 32.13
CA ASP A 318 -5.88 -18.15 31.71
C ASP A 318 -5.66 -17.63 30.27
N CYS A 319 -6.61 -17.88 29.36
CA CYS A 319 -6.55 -17.35 28.01
C CYS A 319 -6.60 -15.82 27.97
N VAL A 320 -7.49 -15.20 28.76
CA VAL A 320 -7.60 -13.74 28.89
C VAL A 320 -6.27 -13.14 29.34
N GLU A 321 -5.67 -13.68 30.41
CA GLU A 321 -4.39 -13.20 30.93
C GLU A 321 -3.26 -13.36 29.91
N LYS A 322 -3.21 -14.51 29.23
CA LYS A 322 -2.23 -14.77 28.17
C LYS A 322 -2.35 -13.80 26.99
N ILE A 323 -3.58 -13.50 26.54
CA ILE A 323 -3.82 -12.52 25.48
C ILE A 323 -3.41 -11.13 25.94
N LYS A 324 -3.72 -10.75 27.18
CA LYS A 324 -3.38 -9.45 27.75
C LYS A 324 -1.88 -9.18 27.78
N PHE A 325 -1.07 -10.21 28.07
CA PHE A 325 0.39 -10.13 28.11
C PHE A 325 1.11 -10.57 26.82
N ALA A 326 0.37 -10.74 25.71
CA ALA A 326 0.97 -11.00 24.41
C ALA A 326 1.95 -9.88 24.02
N LYS A 327 3.02 -10.23 23.28
CA LYS A 327 4.08 -9.27 22.93
C LYS A 327 3.68 -8.34 21.80
N SER A 328 2.71 -8.74 20.98
CA SER A 328 2.23 -7.94 19.86
C SER A 328 0.74 -8.17 19.59
N PRO A 329 0.07 -7.23 18.90
CA PRO A 329 -1.32 -7.37 18.47
C PRO A 329 -1.55 -8.63 17.60
N GLU A 330 -0.59 -9.01 16.76
CA GLU A 330 -0.63 -10.22 15.95
C GLU A 330 -0.60 -11.48 16.81
N GLU A 331 0.20 -11.49 17.88
CA GLU A 331 0.23 -12.58 18.83
C GLU A 331 -1.10 -12.69 19.58
N ALA A 332 -1.65 -11.57 20.07
CA ALA A 332 -2.96 -11.51 20.71
C ALA A 332 -4.07 -12.05 19.77
N ALA A 333 -4.08 -11.60 18.51
CA ALA A 333 -5.01 -12.06 17.46
C ALA A 333 -4.89 -13.56 17.22
N ARG A 334 -3.66 -14.07 17.08
CA ARG A 334 -3.40 -15.50 16.87
C ARG A 334 -3.90 -16.34 18.05
N MET A 335 -3.62 -15.91 19.29
CA MET A 335 -4.03 -16.62 20.50
C MET A 335 -5.55 -16.66 20.64
N GLY A 336 -6.22 -15.52 20.49
CA GLY A 336 -7.68 -15.44 20.59
C GLY A 336 -8.39 -16.25 19.50
N ARG A 337 -7.96 -16.14 18.24
CA ARG A 337 -8.54 -16.90 17.11
C ARG A 337 -8.28 -18.41 17.25
N SER A 338 -7.09 -18.80 17.70
CA SER A 338 -6.76 -20.22 17.93
C SER A 338 -7.63 -20.82 19.03
N MET A 339 -7.80 -20.12 20.15
CA MET A 339 -8.65 -20.58 21.25
C MET A 339 -10.10 -20.71 20.81
N GLN A 340 -10.65 -19.69 20.14
CA GLN A 340 -12.01 -19.72 19.60
C GLN A 340 -12.25 -20.91 18.66
N LYS A 341 -11.25 -21.25 17.82
CA LYS A 341 -11.35 -22.40 16.90
C LYS A 341 -11.27 -23.75 17.61
N GLN A 342 -10.41 -23.87 18.62
CA GLN A 342 -10.18 -25.13 19.35
C GLN A 342 -11.26 -25.41 20.40
N ARG A 343 -11.76 -24.35 21.04
CA ARG A 343 -12.69 -24.37 22.17
C ARG A 343 -13.77 -23.30 21.99
N PRO A 344 -14.66 -23.45 20.99
CA PRO A 344 -15.75 -22.50 20.77
C PRO A 344 -16.71 -22.42 21.97
N ASP A 345 -16.78 -23.47 22.79
CA ASP A 345 -17.52 -23.53 24.04
C ASP A 345 -17.05 -22.55 25.11
N LEU A 346 -15.80 -22.07 25.01
CA LEU A 346 -15.22 -21.09 25.93
C LEU A 346 -15.45 -19.64 25.48
N VAL A 347 -16.02 -19.42 24.30
CA VAL A 347 -16.42 -18.08 23.87
C VAL A 347 -17.75 -17.74 24.55
N ARG A 348 -17.86 -16.54 25.10
CA ARG A 348 -19.10 -16.06 25.72
C ARG A 348 -20.29 -16.18 24.75
N SER A 349 -21.43 -16.63 25.26
CA SER A 349 -22.60 -16.98 24.45
C SER A 349 -23.23 -15.79 23.71
N ASP A 350 -23.07 -14.58 24.24
CA ASP A 350 -23.57 -13.32 23.72
C ASP A 350 -22.52 -12.57 22.86
N TRP A 351 -21.38 -13.20 22.52
CA TRP A 351 -20.28 -12.55 21.80
C TRP A 351 -20.71 -11.90 20.49
N GLU A 352 -21.56 -12.57 19.73
CA GLU A 352 -21.97 -12.10 18.41
C GLU A 352 -22.75 -10.78 18.47
N GLY A 353 -23.55 -10.57 19.52
CA GLY A 353 -24.26 -9.31 19.76
C GLY A 353 -23.40 -8.21 20.39
N LEU A 354 -22.27 -8.56 21.03
CA LEU A 354 -21.44 -7.60 21.77
C LEU A 354 -20.16 -7.17 21.05
N LYS A 355 -19.71 -7.91 20.03
CA LYS A 355 -18.43 -7.63 19.36
C LYS A 355 -18.31 -6.20 18.83
N ILE A 356 -19.41 -5.62 18.34
CA ILE A 356 -19.45 -4.24 17.82
C ILE A 356 -19.26 -3.24 18.96
N ASP A 357 -20.02 -3.36 20.05
CA ASP A 357 -19.90 -2.51 21.24
C ASP A 357 -18.50 -2.59 21.89
N VAL A 358 -17.96 -3.81 22.02
CA VAL A 358 -16.61 -4.04 22.56
C VAL A 358 -15.56 -3.30 21.72
N MET A 359 -15.67 -3.38 20.38
CA MET A 359 -14.77 -2.67 19.47
C MET A 359 -14.94 -1.15 19.58
N TYR A 360 -16.18 -0.66 19.55
CA TYR A 360 -16.52 0.75 19.66
C TYR A 360 -15.93 1.38 20.93
N ARG A 361 -16.14 0.76 22.11
CA ARG A 361 -15.61 1.26 23.38
C ARG A 361 -14.08 1.33 23.40
N ALA A 362 -13.42 0.32 22.83
CA ALA A 362 -11.96 0.28 22.75
C ALA A 362 -11.39 1.36 21.80
N LEU A 363 -12.02 1.55 20.64
CA LEU A 363 -11.65 2.60 19.69
C LEU A 363 -11.90 3.99 20.28
N LYS A 364 -13.08 4.22 20.87
CA LYS A 364 -13.41 5.49 21.50
C LYS A 364 -12.41 5.85 22.61
N CYS A 365 -12.02 4.87 23.43
CA CYS A 365 -10.95 5.06 24.41
C CYS A 365 -9.64 5.50 23.73
N LYS A 366 -9.17 4.74 22.74
CA LYS A 366 -7.94 5.05 21.99
C LYS A 366 -7.93 6.46 21.42
N PHE A 367 -8.99 6.86 20.71
CA PHE A 367 -9.04 8.19 20.10
C PHE A 367 -9.33 9.32 21.10
N SER A 368 -9.82 9.02 22.31
CA SER A 368 -9.99 10.01 23.38
C SER A 368 -8.70 10.30 24.15
N ILE A 369 -7.82 9.31 24.31
CA ILE A 369 -6.59 9.45 25.11
C ILE A 369 -5.40 10.01 24.33
N TYR A 370 -5.41 9.93 23.00
CA TYR A 370 -4.31 10.39 22.14
C TYR A 370 -4.73 11.59 21.28
N PRO A 371 -4.36 12.83 21.65
CA PRO A 371 -4.76 14.04 20.92
C PRO A 371 -4.35 14.04 19.44
N HIS A 372 -3.18 13.47 19.12
CA HIS A 372 -2.71 13.38 17.74
C HIS A 372 -3.53 12.39 16.89
N LEU A 373 -4.03 11.30 17.48
CA LEU A 373 -4.94 10.39 16.79
C LEU A 373 -6.33 10.99 16.63
N GLN A 374 -6.81 11.70 17.64
CA GLN A 374 -8.05 12.46 17.55
C GLN A 374 -7.98 13.46 16.40
N SER A 375 -6.91 14.26 16.33
CA SER A 375 -6.69 15.20 15.24
C SER A 375 -6.61 14.52 13.87
N MET A 376 -5.96 13.34 13.78
CA MET A 376 -5.90 12.55 12.55
C MET A 376 -7.29 12.05 12.12
N LEU A 377 -8.12 11.61 13.07
CA LEU A 377 -9.49 11.20 12.79
C LEU A 377 -10.33 12.40 12.31
N LEU A 378 -10.25 13.53 13.00
CA LEU A 378 -10.97 14.75 12.65
C LEU A 378 -10.54 15.32 11.29
N SER A 379 -9.26 15.19 10.91
CA SER A 379 -8.79 15.63 9.58
C SER A 379 -9.38 14.84 8.41
N THR A 380 -10.09 13.74 8.69
CA THR A 380 -10.79 12.96 7.67
C THR A 380 -12.26 13.37 7.49
N ALA A 381 -12.72 14.43 8.14
CA ALA A 381 -14.10 14.92 8.02
C ALA A 381 -14.54 15.02 6.54
N GLY A 382 -15.77 14.58 6.25
CA GLY A 382 -16.31 14.48 4.90
C GLY A 382 -15.75 13.35 4.02
N SER A 383 -14.88 12.48 4.55
CA SER A 383 -14.35 11.31 3.83
C SER A 383 -14.91 9.99 4.38
N VAL A 384 -15.09 9.00 3.51
CA VAL A 384 -15.46 7.63 3.88
C VAL A 384 -14.21 6.88 4.32
N LEU A 385 -14.24 6.25 5.51
CA LEU A 385 -13.13 5.45 6.02
C LEU A 385 -13.36 3.97 5.71
N VAL A 386 -12.37 3.30 5.10
CA VAL A 386 -12.46 1.88 4.75
C VAL A 386 -11.24 1.11 5.26
N GLU A 387 -11.47 0.08 6.09
CA GLU A 387 -10.40 -0.86 6.45
C GLU A 387 -10.11 -1.77 5.26
N ALA A 388 -8.97 -1.60 4.60
CA ALA A 388 -8.59 -2.34 3.40
C ALA A 388 -8.04 -3.76 3.69
N SER A 389 -8.66 -4.47 4.63
CA SER A 389 -8.34 -5.87 4.92
C SER A 389 -8.93 -6.78 3.83
N PRO A 390 -8.12 -7.52 3.06
CA PRO A 390 -8.60 -8.29 1.90
C PRO A 390 -9.30 -9.60 2.29
N HIS A 391 -9.31 -9.97 3.57
CA HIS A 391 -9.82 -11.25 4.06
C HIS A 391 -10.86 -11.10 5.17
N ASP A 392 -10.97 -9.92 5.80
CA ASP A 392 -11.96 -9.68 6.83
C ASP A 392 -13.19 -9.03 6.20
N LEU A 393 -14.22 -9.84 5.96
CA LEU A 393 -15.47 -9.36 5.35
C LEU A 393 -16.38 -8.66 6.36
N PHE A 394 -16.09 -8.73 7.66
CA PHE A 394 -16.90 -8.10 8.68
C PHE A 394 -16.34 -6.73 9.06
N TRP A 395 -15.09 -6.70 9.53
CA TRP A 395 -14.45 -5.44 9.93
C TRP A 395 -13.92 -4.65 8.73
N GLY A 396 -13.43 -5.37 7.72
CA GLY A 396 -12.82 -4.81 6.52
C GLY A 396 -13.77 -4.65 5.34
N GLY A 397 -13.27 -4.01 4.29
CA GLY A 397 -13.94 -3.83 3.01
C GLY A 397 -13.83 -5.03 2.07
N GLY A 398 -13.13 -6.11 2.42
CA GLY A 398 -12.94 -7.26 1.53
C GLY A 398 -11.97 -6.96 0.38
N ARG A 399 -11.76 -7.95 -0.50
CA ARG A 399 -10.77 -7.82 -1.60
C ARG A 399 -11.31 -7.01 -2.78
N GLU A 400 -12.60 -7.18 -3.08
CA GLU A 400 -13.36 -6.60 -4.19
C GLU A 400 -14.35 -5.55 -3.69
N GLY A 401 -14.24 -5.11 -2.43
CA GLY A 401 -15.21 -4.21 -1.81
C GLY A 401 -16.42 -4.93 -1.20
N GLU A 402 -16.43 -6.26 -1.14
CA GLU A 402 -17.57 -7.07 -0.66
C GLU A 402 -17.74 -7.13 0.87
N GLY A 403 -16.82 -6.51 1.63
CA GLY A 403 -16.85 -6.50 3.09
C GLY A 403 -17.74 -5.41 3.68
N LEU A 404 -18.25 -5.65 4.89
CA LEU A 404 -19.21 -4.79 5.59
C LEU A 404 -18.58 -3.51 6.17
N ASN A 405 -17.25 -3.47 6.28
CA ASN A 405 -16.46 -2.33 6.73
C ASN A 405 -16.90 -1.77 8.11
N TYR A 406 -17.27 -2.65 9.06
CA TYR A 406 -17.70 -2.21 10.40
C TYR A 406 -16.63 -1.37 11.12
N LEU A 407 -15.34 -1.60 10.86
CA LEU A 407 -14.30 -0.83 11.51
C LEU A 407 -14.30 0.63 11.02
N GLY A 408 -14.41 0.83 9.71
CA GLY A 408 -14.57 2.16 9.11
C GLY A 408 -15.82 2.87 9.62
N ARG A 409 -16.96 2.17 9.70
CA ARG A 409 -18.23 2.70 10.24
C ARG A 409 -18.08 3.21 11.68
N LEU A 410 -17.46 2.42 12.56
CA LEU A 410 -17.26 2.82 13.95
C LEU A 410 -16.35 4.05 14.09
N LEU A 411 -15.31 4.16 13.24
CA LEU A 411 -14.43 5.34 13.24
C LEU A 411 -15.17 6.60 12.77
N MET A 412 -16.02 6.49 11.75
CA MET A 412 -16.85 7.61 11.28
C MET A 412 -17.88 8.02 12.35
N LEU A 413 -18.49 7.07 13.05
CA LEU A 413 -19.35 7.36 14.20
C LEU A 413 -18.61 8.14 15.29
N ILE A 414 -17.42 7.67 15.70
CA ILE A 414 -16.59 8.36 16.71
C ILE A 414 -16.16 9.75 16.22
N ARG A 415 -15.88 9.91 14.93
CA ARG A 415 -15.56 11.21 14.32
C ARG A 415 -16.73 12.18 14.46
N SER A 416 -17.94 11.75 14.10
CA SER A 416 -19.18 12.53 14.24
C SER A 416 -19.44 12.95 15.70
N GLU A 417 -19.24 12.02 16.65
CA GLU A 417 -19.35 12.32 18.09
C GLU A 417 -18.36 13.41 18.55
N PHE A 418 -17.12 13.38 18.06
CA PHE A 418 -16.12 14.40 18.40
C PHE A 418 -16.35 15.75 17.73
N LEU A 419 -17.00 15.78 16.56
CA LEU A 419 -17.43 17.02 15.90
C LEU A 419 -18.68 17.63 16.55
N GLY A 420 -19.41 16.86 17.36
CA GLY A 420 -20.63 17.31 18.03
C GLY A 420 -21.88 17.27 17.14
N GLU A 421 -21.87 16.45 16.09
CA GLU A 421 -22.91 16.42 15.06
C GLU A 421 -23.99 15.33 15.28
N CYS A 422 -23.85 14.47 16.31
CA CYS A 422 -24.79 13.38 16.61
C CYS A 422 -25.45 13.51 18.00
N SER A 423 -26.79 13.51 18.04
CA SER A 423 -27.60 13.52 19.26
C SER A 423 -27.95 12.10 19.74
N SER A 424 -27.31 11.66 20.84
CA SER A 424 -27.63 10.48 21.66
C SER A 424 -27.53 9.07 21.02
N PRO A 425 -26.88 8.09 21.69
CA PRO A 425 -26.65 6.74 21.15
C PRO A 425 -27.89 5.81 21.16
N SER A 426 -29.05 6.28 21.62
CA SER A 426 -30.26 5.46 21.74
C SER A 426 -31.09 5.33 20.46
N GLU A 427 -30.76 6.04 19.38
CA GLU A 427 -31.52 6.03 18.11
C GLU A 427 -30.81 5.29 16.96
N ILE A 428 -29.56 4.87 17.13
CA ILE A 428 -28.87 4.02 16.15
C ILE A 428 -29.24 2.57 16.45
N THR A 429 -30.27 2.07 15.79
CA THR A 429 -30.69 0.67 15.86
C THR A 429 -29.60 -0.23 15.24
N CYS A 430 -29.52 -1.50 15.64
CA CYS A 430 -28.73 -2.54 14.92
C CYS A 430 -29.18 -2.75 13.45
N GLU A 431 -30.11 -1.94 12.95
CA GLU A 431 -30.48 -1.89 11.53
C GLU A 431 -29.70 -0.78 10.78
N ALA A 432 -29.10 0.19 11.48
CA ALA A 432 -28.27 1.26 10.93
C ALA A 432 -26.75 0.97 11.01
N LEU A 433 -26.35 0.07 11.91
CA LEU A 433 -25.04 -0.60 11.96
C LEU A 433 -25.23 -2.03 11.49
#